data_AF-A0A3D2XWJ5-F1
#
_entry.id   AF-A0A3D2XWJ5-F1
#
_cell.length_a   1.000
_cell.length_b   1.000
_cell.length_c   1.000
_cell.angle_alpha   90.00
_cell.angle_beta   90.00
_cell.angle_gamma   90.00
#
_symmetry.space_group_name_H-M   'P 1'
#
loop_
_entity.id
_entity.type
_entity.pdbx_description
1 polymer ?
#
loop_
_entity_poly.entity_id
_entity_poly.type
_entity_poly.pdbx_seq_one_letter_code
_entity_poly.pdbx_strand_id
1 'polypeptide(L)'
;MAAVPQTRADESDQPTTYSVTPSQMVQGGVGLWQTPTARMMPEGALSMSYTDNQEYRFMSVSLQLFPWMEATARYTDVRTRLYSNVADFSGDQTLKDKGLDVKFRLWEESYYLPDISVGFRDFGGTGFFESEFVNASKAVGPFDFHLGLGWGHLGYQNDITNPFCELRDSFCERPDGFSGRGGKVDYQNFFKGPMAVFGGVEYQTPLEGLSFKAEFEGNNYQQDRAGALEQDSRWNFGAVYRWNNFDFSLNYQRGNTIGFGVSYKLNMHTVSQVKIDNPPLEIQGIRPPENAAAVNRQKLYNDLRRHGGYVITDLEIDDEQATFYGLQTRYRDRNEGVERVGRILASELPESIKQYHLVEQSNNVPMVDTVIDADTFREHATYSVPESSVEDTYRRVSPTQQQVDAYEPHRATGAFFSTKFFWTQTFGNPEDFYLYQIGLLSSVGYKFNEHLGIYGGIRTTLLDNFDKFNFTVDAEEAFLPRVRTRVREYVTGPMITLDTVFMQWSDRLADNWYYQGYGGYLETMFGGVGGEIMYRPIDSNFAFGVDINYVKQRDPDSTTAFMDYSAVTGFASAYYQPDFLPDT
;
A
#
# COMPACT_ATOMS: atom_id res chain seq x y z
N MET A 1 -40.95 -13.33 -46.07
CA MET A 1 -40.54 -12.61 -44.85
C MET A 1 -39.07 -12.90 -44.66
N ALA A 2 -38.22 -11.97 -45.12
CA ALA A 2 -36.77 -12.10 -45.06
C ALA A 2 -36.27 -11.37 -43.81
N ALA A 3 -35.39 -12.03 -43.07
CA ALA A 3 -34.82 -11.54 -41.82
C ALA A 3 -33.98 -10.27 -42.05
N VAL A 4 -34.24 -9.26 -41.23
CA VAL A 4 -33.42 -8.05 -41.12
C VAL A 4 -32.15 -8.42 -40.35
N PRO A 5 -30.93 -8.18 -40.88
CA PRO A 5 -29.72 -8.38 -40.10
C PRO A 5 -29.60 -7.26 -39.07
N GLN A 6 -29.54 -7.62 -37.79
CA GLN A 6 -29.08 -6.73 -36.73
C GLN A 6 -27.59 -6.45 -36.96
N THR A 7 -27.25 -5.22 -37.30
CA THR A 7 -25.88 -4.73 -37.23
C THR A 7 -25.44 -4.70 -35.77
N ARG A 8 -24.53 -5.61 -35.40
CA ARG A 8 -23.70 -5.45 -34.20
C ARG A 8 -22.92 -4.16 -34.37
N ALA A 9 -23.10 -3.24 -33.42
CA ALA A 9 -22.14 -2.17 -33.20
C ALA A 9 -20.87 -2.85 -32.67
N ASP A 10 -19.89 -3.07 -33.54
CA ASP A 10 -18.56 -3.50 -33.13
C ASP A 10 -17.90 -2.35 -32.37
N GLU A 11 -17.46 -2.69 -31.17
CA GLU A 11 -16.57 -1.92 -30.31
C GLU A 11 -15.30 -1.53 -31.08
N SER A 12 -15.23 -0.29 -31.53
CA SER A 12 -13.97 0.38 -31.85
C SER A 12 -14.13 1.89 -31.74
N ASP A 13 -14.54 2.38 -30.56
CA ASP A 13 -14.16 3.73 -30.12
C ASP A 13 -12.66 3.75 -29.80
N GLN A 14 -11.84 3.50 -30.82
CA GLN A 14 -10.47 4.00 -30.84
C GLN A 14 -10.61 5.48 -31.16
N PRO A 15 -10.27 6.41 -30.26
CA PRO A 15 -10.37 7.83 -30.56
C PRO A 15 -9.49 8.12 -31.77
N THR A 16 -10.11 8.30 -32.93
CA THR A 16 -9.46 8.84 -34.12
C THR A 16 -9.30 10.34 -33.93
N THR A 17 -8.45 10.75 -32.99
CA THR A 17 -8.21 12.17 -32.74
C THR A 17 -6.80 12.37 -32.21
N TYR A 18 -6.10 13.34 -32.80
CA TYR A 18 -4.88 13.94 -32.27
C TYR A 18 -5.21 14.64 -30.92
N SER A 19 -5.64 13.89 -29.91
CA SER A 19 -5.92 14.43 -28.58
C SER A 19 -4.63 14.41 -27.77
N VAL A 20 -4.37 15.51 -27.06
CA VAL A 20 -3.20 15.61 -26.19
C VAL A 20 -3.42 14.69 -24.99
N THR A 21 -2.52 13.73 -24.81
CA THR A 21 -2.48 12.91 -23.59
C THR A 21 -1.69 13.66 -22.52
N PRO A 22 -2.31 14.06 -21.40
CA PRO A 22 -1.63 14.86 -20.38
C PRO A 22 -0.38 14.17 -19.82
N SER A 23 0.58 14.98 -19.41
CA SER A 23 1.82 14.54 -18.79
C SER A 23 2.10 15.30 -17.49
N GLN A 24 3.04 14.78 -16.70
CA GLN A 24 3.35 15.32 -15.38
C GLN A 24 4.19 16.61 -15.50
N MET A 25 3.93 17.59 -14.61
CA MET A 25 4.81 18.75 -14.40
C MET A 25 6.04 18.35 -13.56
N VAL A 26 7.06 19.22 -13.47
CA VAL A 26 8.33 18.85 -12.81
C VAL A 26 8.19 18.52 -11.33
N GLN A 27 7.18 19.09 -10.65
CA GLN A 27 6.91 18.84 -9.24
C GLN A 27 5.95 17.66 -8.99
N GLY A 28 5.52 16.96 -10.05
CA GLY A 28 4.44 15.99 -10.02
C GLY A 28 3.06 16.62 -10.20
N GLY A 29 2.07 15.80 -10.54
CA GLY A 29 0.71 16.23 -10.92
C GLY A 29 0.62 16.59 -12.39
N VAL A 30 -0.58 16.56 -12.96
CA VAL A 30 -0.77 16.91 -14.37
C VAL A 30 -0.57 18.41 -14.60
N GLY A 31 0.31 18.75 -15.53
CA GLY A 31 0.65 20.13 -15.86
C GLY A 31 1.57 20.28 -17.07
N LEU A 32 2.07 21.50 -17.26
CA LEU A 32 3.05 21.83 -18.29
C LEU A 32 4.48 21.49 -17.79
N TRP A 33 5.29 22.49 -17.43
CA TRP A 33 6.61 22.32 -16.83
C TRP A 33 6.59 22.68 -15.34
N GLN A 34 6.36 23.95 -15.00
CA GLN A 34 6.24 24.43 -13.63
C GLN A 34 4.78 24.64 -13.20
N THR A 35 3.87 24.72 -14.18
CA THR A 35 2.50 25.15 -13.98
C THR A 35 1.51 24.00 -14.11
N PRO A 36 0.48 23.95 -13.25
CA PRO A 36 -0.57 22.95 -13.36
C PRO A 36 -1.51 23.25 -14.54
N THR A 37 -2.25 22.25 -15.01
CA THR A 37 -3.37 22.44 -15.96
C THR A 37 -4.69 21.96 -15.37
N ALA A 38 -5.81 22.17 -16.06
CA ALA A 38 -7.11 21.67 -15.62
C ALA A 38 -7.30 20.16 -15.87
N ARG A 39 -6.44 19.57 -16.72
CA ARG A 39 -6.54 18.18 -17.14
C ARG A 39 -6.37 17.20 -15.97
N MET A 40 -7.11 16.10 -16.09
CA MET A 40 -7.05 14.94 -15.20
C MET A 40 -6.56 13.71 -15.97
N MET A 41 -5.88 12.80 -15.26
CA MET A 41 -5.60 11.47 -15.78
C MET A 41 -6.86 10.58 -15.66
N PRO A 42 -6.88 9.39 -16.28
CA PRO A 42 -7.90 8.38 -15.99
C PRO A 42 -7.90 7.99 -14.50
N GLU A 43 -9.07 7.64 -13.96
CA GLU A 43 -9.20 7.13 -12.59
C GLU A 43 -8.23 5.96 -12.34
N GLY A 44 -7.66 5.89 -11.14
CA GLY A 44 -6.67 4.90 -10.75
C GLY A 44 -5.29 5.08 -11.38
N ALA A 45 -5.07 6.11 -12.22
CA ALA A 45 -3.74 6.38 -12.77
C ALA A 45 -2.77 6.79 -11.66
N LEU A 46 -1.65 6.07 -11.59
CA LEU A 46 -0.54 6.33 -10.68
C LEU A 46 0.70 6.67 -11.53
N SER A 47 1.32 7.81 -11.24
CA SER A 47 2.57 8.25 -11.87
C SER A 47 3.67 8.38 -10.83
N MET A 48 4.84 7.80 -11.09
CA MET A 48 6.05 7.97 -10.29
C MET A 48 7.09 8.71 -11.14
N SER A 49 7.55 9.87 -10.66
CA SER A 49 8.40 10.76 -11.47
C SER A 49 9.67 11.16 -10.74
N TYR A 50 10.75 11.27 -11.52
CA TYR A 50 12.00 11.93 -11.13
C TYR A 50 12.28 13.06 -12.13
N THR A 51 12.56 14.27 -11.64
CA THR A 51 13.00 15.40 -12.47
C THR A 51 14.19 16.10 -11.85
N ASP A 52 15.07 16.67 -12.69
CA ASP A 52 16.22 17.50 -12.29
C ASP A 52 16.22 18.74 -13.18
N ASN A 53 16.16 19.93 -12.57
CA ASN A 53 16.21 21.21 -13.25
C ASN A 53 17.29 22.10 -12.62
N GLN A 54 18.47 21.53 -12.37
CA GLN A 54 19.68 22.19 -11.85
C GLN A 54 19.62 22.54 -10.37
N GLU A 55 18.75 23.44 -9.94
CA GLU A 55 18.64 23.84 -8.52
C GLU A 55 17.80 22.87 -7.70
N TYR A 56 16.85 22.19 -8.35
CA TYR A 56 15.99 21.23 -7.70
C TYR A 56 16.06 19.85 -8.34
N ARG A 57 15.83 18.83 -7.50
CA ARG A 57 15.34 17.53 -7.95
C ARG A 57 14.03 17.24 -7.26
N PHE A 58 13.10 16.68 -8.03
CA PHE A 58 11.80 16.28 -7.51
C PHE A 58 11.62 14.78 -7.70
N MET A 59 11.20 14.11 -6.63
CA MET A 59 10.69 12.75 -6.66
C MET A 59 9.21 12.82 -6.28
N SER A 60 8.31 12.50 -7.20
CA SER A 60 6.87 12.67 -6.96
C SER A 60 6.09 11.40 -7.26
N VAL A 61 5.01 11.21 -6.52
CA VAL A 61 3.98 10.20 -6.76
C VAL A 61 2.64 10.91 -6.90
N SER A 62 1.99 10.77 -8.05
CA SER A 62 0.69 11.36 -8.33
C SER A 62 -0.35 10.25 -8.54
N LEU A 63 -1.48 10.34 -7.84
CA LEU A 63 -2.60 9.42 -7.94
C LEU A 63 -3.85 10.17 -8.38
N GLN A 64 -4.47 9.74 -9.46
CA GLN A 64 -5.83 10.12 -9.82
C GLN A 64 -6.80 9.27 -9.00
N LEU A 65 -7.14 9.75 -7.81
CA LEU A 65 -7.97 9.01 -6.86
C LEU A 65 -9.42 8.85 -7.35
N PHE A 66 -9.96 9.92 -7.93
CA PHE A 66 -11.29 9.96 -8.54
C PHE A 66 -11.20 10.70 -9.88
N PRO A 67 -12.19 10.57 -10.80
CA PRO A 67 -12.20 11.31 -12.06
C PRO A 67 -12.13 12.84 -11.89
N TRP A 68 -12.44 13.35 -10.70
CA TRP A 68 -12.45 14.77 -10.36
C TRP A 68 -11.38 15.16 -9.32
N MET A 69 -10.54 14.24 -8.83
CA MET A 69 -9.54 14.51 -7.79
C MET A 69 -8.19 13.85 -8.08
N GLU A 70 -7.16 14.67 -8.21
CA GLU A 70 -5.75 14.27 -8.28
C GLU A 70 -5.06 14.66 -6.97
N ALA A 71 -4.25 13.75 -6.44
CA ALA A 71 -3.39 14.01 -5.29
C ALA A 71 -1.94 13.69 -5.63
N THR A 72 -1.02 14.54 -5.21
CA THR A 72 0.42 14.35 -5.45
C THR A 72 1.20 14.50 -4.15
N ALA A 73 2.09 13.54 -3.89
CA ALA A 73 3.10 13.66 -2.86
C ALA A 73 4.46 13.85 -3.53
N ARG A 74 5.27 14.78 -3.03
CA ARG A 74 6.62 15.03 -3.55
C ARG A 74 7.66 15.11 -2.44
N TYR A 75 8.85 14.71 -2.82
CA TYR A 75 10.08 14.98 -2.10
C TYR A 75 10.94 15.90 -2.95
N THR A 76 11.42 16.99 -2.37
CA THR A 76 12.24 18.00 -3.06
C THR A 76 13.64 18.02 -2.49
N ASP A 77 14.63 18.01 -3.38
CA ASP A 77 16.04 18.22 -3.08
C ASP A 77 16.47 19.60 -3.58
N VAL A 78 16.82 20.50 -2.66
CA VAL A 78 17.27 21.88 -2.94
C VAL A 78 18.79 21.92 -2.97
N ARG A 79 19.36 21.86 -4.17
CA ARG A 79 20.79 21.59 -4.39
C ARG A 79 21.72 22.74 -4.01
N THR A 80 21.17 23.93 -3.81
CA THR A 80 21.90 25.18 -3.50
C THR A 80 21.96 25.48 -1.99
N ARG A 81 21.46 24.56 -1.15
CA ARG A 81 21.35 24.74 0.30
C ARG A 81 21.82 23.47 1.01
N LEU A 82 22.51 23.63 2.12
CA LEU A 82 22.85 22.54 3.04
C LEU A 82 21.60 22.08 3.80
N TYR A 83 21.58 20.81 4.23
CA TYR A 83 20.48 20.25 5.00
C TYR A 83 20.07 21.09 6.22
N SER A 84 21.07 21.66 6.90
CA SER A 84 20.90 22.52 8.05
C SER A 84 21.85 23.70 7.99
N ASN A 85 21.69 24.66 8.92
CA ASN A 85 22.64 25.76 9.09
C ASN A 85 23.99 25.32 9.72
N VAL A 86 24.14 24.03 10.08
CA VAL A 86 25.36 23.46 10.66
C VAL A 86 26.11 22.67 9.58
N ALA A 87 27.15 23.28 9.01
CA ALA A 87 27.88 22.70 7.88
C ALA A 87 28.50 21.33 8.19
N ASP A 88 29.10 21.16 9.37
CA ASP A 88 29.72 19.89 9.78
C ASP A 88 28.70 18.74 9.89
N PHE A 89 27.45 19.05 10.26
CA PHE A 89 26.38 18.06 10.32
C PHE A 89 25.82 17.73 8.93
N SER A 90 25.70 18.75 8.07
CA SER A 90 25.15 18.56 6.73
C SER A 90 26.10 17.85 5.78
N GLY A 91 27.42 18.05 5.90
CA GLY A 91 28.37 17.44 4.98
C GLY A 91 28.05 17.78 3.51
N ASP A 92 27.81 16.77 2.68
CA ASP A 92 27.35 16.89 1.29
C ASP A 92 25.82 16.80 1.13
N GLN A 93 25.08 16.64 2.23
CA GLN A 93 23.63 16.57 2.22
C GLN A 93 23.00 17.94 1.95
N THR A 94 22.23 17.99 0.89
CA THR A 94 21.45 19.17 0.48
C THR A 94 20.10 19.25 1.20
N LEU A 95 19.54 20.45 1.31
CA LEU A 95 18.25 20.72 1.95
C LEU A 95 17.14 19.94 1.30
N LYS A 96 16.31 19.31 2.13
CA LYS A 96 15.19 18.51 1.68
C LYS A 96 13.87 19.05 2.19
N ASP A 97 12.84 18.90 1.36
CA ASP A 97 11.49 19.28 1.67
C ASP A 97 10.47 18.21 1.22
N LYS A 98 9.28 18.23 1.81
CA LYS A 98 8.16 17.36 1.49
C LYS A 98 6.94 18.21 1.20
N GLY A 99 6.27 17.92 0.09
CA GLY A 99 5.06 18.62 -0.33
C GLY A 99 3.90 17.67 -0.59
N LEU A 100 2.69 18.16 -0.31
CA LEU A 100 1.43 17.50 -0.66
C LEU A 100 0.58 18.47 -1.48
N ASP A 101 0.07 17.98 -2.60
CA ASP A 101 -0.79 18.73 -3.50
C ASP A 101 -2.13 18.02 -3.69
N VAL A 102 -3.15 18.81 -3.96
CA VAL A 102 -4.46 18.32 -4.35
C VAL A 102 -5.06 19.21 -5.43
N LYS A 103 -5.68 18.60 -6.44
CA LYS A 103 -6.35 19.29 -7.53
C LYS A 103 -7.74 18.70 -7.74
N PHE A 104 -8.73 19.56 -7.81
CA PHE A 104 -10.14 19.23 -7.98
C PHE A 104 -10.64 19.77 -9.32
N ARG A 105 -11.21 18.88 -10.15
CA ARG A 105 -11.93 19.28 -11.36
C ARG A 105 -13.33 19.74 -10.96
N LEU A 106 -13.65 20.97 -11.33
CA LEU A 106 -14.93 21.61 -11.08
C LEU A 106 -15.89 21.44 -12.27
N TRP A 107 -15.35 21.51 -13.48
CA TRP A 107 -16.09 21.28 -14.72
C TRP A 107 -15.25 20.49 -15.70
N GLU A 108 -15.87 19.50 -16.32
CA GLU A 108 -15.28 18.77 -17.44
C GLU A 108 -15.46 19.54 -18.74
N GLU A 109 -14.46 19.46 -19.62
CA GLU A 109 -14.52 20.09 -20.94
C GLU A 109 -15.75 19.60 -21.73
N SER A 110 -16.41 20.52 -22.40
CA SER A 110 -17.46 20.23 -23.38
C SER A 110 -17.13 20.93 -24.70
N TYR A 111 -18.04 20.92 -25.68
CA TYR A 111 -17.84 21.70 -26.89
C TYR A 111 -17.66 23.21 -26.60
N TYR A 112 -18.46 23.78 -25.69
CA TYR A 112 -18.48 25.22 -25.41
C TYR A 112 -17.65 25.65 -24.20
N LEU A 113 -17.56 24.81 -23.18
CA LEU A 113 -16.86 25.14 -21.93
C LEU A 113 -15.48 24.48 -21.88
N PRO A 114 -14.47 25.13 -21.30
CA PRO A 114 -13.20 24.48 -21.00
C PRO A 114 -13.33 23.54 -19.79
N ASP A 115 -12.35 22.66 -19.64
CA ASP A 115 -12.08 21.98 -18.36
C ASP A 115 -11.69 23.04 -17.33
N ILE A 116 -12.22 22.98 -16.11
CA ILE A 116 -11.93 23.94 -15.04
C ILE A 116 -11.52 23.18 -13.79
N SER A 117 -10.39 23.56 -13.19
CA SER A 117 -9.92 23.00 -11.94
C SER A 117 -9.49 24.06 -10.94
N VAL A 118 -9.54 23.70 -9.67
CA VAL A 118 -8.91 24.42 -8.57
C VAL A 118 -7.92 23.48 -7.89
N GLY A 119 -6.79 23.99 -7.44
CA GLY A 119 -5.86 23.17 -6.69
C GLY A 119 -5.01 23.94 -5.71
N PHE A 120 -4.39 23.16 -4.83
CA PHE A 120 -3.56 23.60 -3.75
C PHE A 120 -2.25 22.82 -3.84
N ARG A 121 -1.15 23.55 -3.91
CA ARG A 121 0.20 22.99 -3.84
C ARG A 121 0.80 23.24 -2.48
N ASP A 122 1.50 22.25 -1.95
CA ASP A 122 2.17 22.29 -0.66
C ASP A 122 1.26 22.61 0.55
N PHE A 123 -0.03 22.26 0.46
CA PHE A 123 -1.03 22.70 1.46
C PHE A 123 -0.86 22.05 2.84
N GLY A 124 -0.11 20.95 2.92
CA GLY A 124 0.20 20.23 4.17
C GLY A 124 1.68 19.94 4.38
N GLY A 125 2.56 20.52 3.55
CA GLY A 125 4.02 20.39 3.65
C GLY A 125 4.63 21.52 4.47
N THR A 126 5.86 21.94 4.13
CA THR A 126 6.55 23.03 4.86
C THR A 126 6.34 24.42 4.24
N GLY A 127 5.54 24.51 3.17
CA GLY A 127 5.20 25.76 2.51
C GLY A 127 6.32 26.34 1.64
N PHE A 128 7.17 25.48 1.07
CA PHE A 128 8.22 25.90 0.13
C PHE A 128 7.63 26.35 -1.21
N PHE A 129 6.64 25.61 -1.69
CA PHE A 129 5.97 25.85 -2.97
C PHE A 129 4.47 26.12 -2.78
N GLU A 130 4.10 26.64 -1.61
CA GLU A 130 2.70 26.91 -1.26
C GLU A 130 2.04 27.76 -2.34
N SER A 131 1.00 27.23 -2.97
CA SER A 131 0.27 27.91 -4.03
C SER A 131 -1.17 27.48 -4.06
N GLU A 132 -2.06 28.42 -4.39
CA GLU A 132 -3.41 28.11 -4.83
C GLU A 132 -3.54 28.49 -6.29
N PHE A 133 -4.33 27.74 -7.05
CA PHE A 133 -4.53 28.04 -8.46
C PHE A 133 -5.94 27.70 -8.95
N VAL A 134 -6.35 28.41 -10.00
CA VAL A 134 -7.53 28.09 -10.80
C VAL A 134 -7.07 27.99 -12.25
N ASN A 135 -7.44 26.91 -12.93
CA ASN A 135 -7.04 26.63 -14.30
C ASN A 135 -8.24 26.42 -15.21
N ALA A 136 -8.07 26.83 -16.47
CA ALA A 136 -8.92 26.46 -17.59
C ALA A 136 -8.08 25.71 -18.64
N SER A 137 -8.63 24.66 -19.26
CA SER A 137 -7.98 23.94 -20.37
C SER A 137 -8.94 23.61 -21.50
N LYS A 138 -8.48 23.75 -22.75
CA LYS A 138 -9.31 23.59 -23.94
C LYS A 138 -8.53 22.93 -25.08
N ALA A 139 -9.03 21.79 -25.55
CA ALA A 139 -8.44 21.08 -26.67
C ALA A 139 -9.02 21.60 -27.99
N VAL A 140 -8.14 21.88 -28.95
CA VAL A 140 -8.48 22.30 -30.31
C VAL A 140 -7.58 21.57 -31.30
N GLY A 141 -8.08 20.46 -31.85
CA GLY A 141 -7.29 19.58 -32.72
C GLY A 141 -6.08 19.02 -31.96
N PRO A 142 -4.85 19.09 -32.51
CA PRO A 142 -3.63 18.60 -31.87
C PRO A 142 -3.08 19.51 -30.76
N PHE A 143 -3.75 20.62 -30.48
CA PHE A 143 -3.32 21.59 -29.47
C PHE A 143 -4.22 21.52 -28.24
N ASP A 144 -3.64 21.63 -27.07
CA ASP A 144 -4.33 21.83 -25.81
C ASP A 144 -3.85 23.13 -25.17
N PHE A 145 -4.78 24.07 -25.00
CA PHE A 145 -4.49 25.41 -24.50
C PHE A 145 -4.83 25.50 -23.02
N HIS A 146 -3.96 26.13 -22.25
CA HIS A 146 -4.07 26.24 -20.80
C HIS A 146 -3.92 27.69 -20.37
N LEU A 147 -4.79 28.13 -19.46
CA LEU A 147 -4.73 29.44 -18.83
C LEU A 147 -5.04 29.29 -17.35
N GLY A 148 -4.23 29.90 -16.50
CA GLY A 148 -4.37 29.81 -15.05
C GLY A 148 -4.08 31.12 -14.34
N LEU A 149 -4.66 31.23 -13.15
CA LEU A 149 -4.36 32.26 -12.16
C LEU A 149 -3.79 31.56 -10.93
N GLY A 150 -2.68 32.10 -10.41
CA GLY A 150 -1.97 31.54 -9.27
C GLY A 150 -1.73 32.55 -8.17
N TRP A 151 -1.77 32.06 -6.93
CA TRP A 151 -1.35 32.74 -5.71
C TRP A 151 -0.13 32.03 -5.12
N GLY A 152 0.54 32.68 -4.16
CA GLY A 152 1.73 32.11 -3.51
C GLY A 152 2.90 31.96 -4.49
N HIS A 153 3.58 30.82 -4.46
CA HIS A 153 4.75 30.57 -5.33
C HIS A 153 4.43 30.69 -6.83
N LEU A 154 3.22 30.32 -7.26
CA LEU A 154 2.76 30.52 -8.65
C LEU A 154 2.38 31.98 -8.98
N GLY A 155 2.22 32.83 -7.96
CA GLY A 155 1.70 34.20 -8.05
C GLY A 155 2.72 35.32 -7.84
N TYR A 156 3.99 35.00 -7.54
CA TYR A 156 4.98 36.00 -7.11
C TYR A 156 5.31 37.09 -8.14
N GLN A 157 5.05 36.85 -9.43
CA GLN A 157 5.20 37.88 -10.45
C GLN A 157 4.25 39.07 -10.25
N ASN A 158 3.10 38.86 -9.58
CA ASN A 158 2.14 39.91 -9.25
C ASN A 158 1.59 40.68 -10.47
N ASP A 159 1.17 39.95 -11.53
CA ASP A 159 0.63 40.56 -12.76
C ASP A 159 -0.73 41.24 -12.55
N ILE A 160 -1.54 40.76 -11.60
CA ILE A 160 -2.93 41.21 -11.39
C ILE A 160 -3.18 41.44 -9.90
N THR A 161 -3.85 42.55 -9.57
CA THR A 161 -4.34 42.80 -8.21
C THR A 161 -5.39 41.75 -7.82
N ASN A 162 -5.20 41.10 -6.68
CA ASN A 162 -6.14 40.08 -6.19
C ASN A 162 -7.56 40.66 -6.04
N PRO A 163 -8.57 40.18 -6.79
CA PRO A 163 -9.92 40.74 -6.74
C PRO A 163 -10.58 40.55 -5.36
N PHE A 164 -10.12 39.59 -4.56
CA PHE A 164 -10.64 39.37 -3.20
C PHE A 164 -10.25 40.47 -2.21
N CYS A 165 -9.30 41.34 -2.58
CA CYS A 165 -9.05 42.59 -1.87
C CYS A 165 -10.31 43.43 -1.67
N GLU A 166 -11.17 43.49 -2.69
CA GLU A 166 -12.41 44.27 -2.62
C GLU A 166 -13.43 43.65 -1.65
N LEU A 167 -13.32 42.34 -1.39
CA LEU A 167 -14.17 41.65 -0.43
C LEU A 167 -13.70 41.93 1.01
N ARG A 168 -12.39 41.81 1.27
CA ARG A 168 -11.74 42.14 2.55
C ARG A 168 -10.25 42.45 2.37
N ASP A 169 -9.75 43.47 3.06
CA ASP A 169 -8.34 43.87 3.06
C ASP A 169 -7.38 42.73 3.44
N SER A 170 -7.83 41.77 4.27
CA SER A 170 -7.04 40.61 4.66
C SER A 170 -6.68 39.66 3.51
N PHE A 171 -7.26 39.84 2.31
CA PHE A 171 -6.87 39.09 1.10
C PHE A 171 -5.74 39.75 0.33
N CYS A 172 -5.42 41.02 0.60
CA CYS A 172 -4.39 41.74 -0.13
C CYS A 172 -2.97 41.36 0.27
N GLU A 173 -2.79 40.90 1.49
CA GLU A 173 -1.50 40.48 2.03
C GLU A 173 -1.58 39.01 2.43
N ARG A 174 -0.62 38.22 1.94
CA ARG A 174 -0.44 36.84 2.40
C ARG A 174 0.35 36.89 3.71
N PRO A 175 -0.13 36.30 4.81
CA PRO A 175 0.62 36.24 6.05
C PRO A 175 1.98 35.58 5.84
N ASP A 176 3.02 36.15 6.43
CA ASP A 176 4.36 35.56 6.39
C ASP A 176 4.46 34.34 7.31
N GLY A 177 5.15 33.31 6.83
CA GLY A 177 5.47 32.10 7.59
C GLY A 177 4.60 30.88 7.27
N PHE A 178 5.03 29.75 7.79
CA PHE A 178 4.36 28.44 7.72
C PHE A 178 4.16 27.92 9.14
N SER A 179 3.04 27.26 9.43
CA SER A 179 2.81 26.75 10.79
C SER A 179 3.59 25.47 11.05
N GLY A 180 4.64 25.58 11.88
CA GLY A 180 5.39 24.42 12.39
C GLY A 180 6.50 23.93 11.46
N ARG A 181 6.75 22.60 11.46
CA ARG A 181 7.81 21.93 10.67
C ARG A 181 7.20 20.97 9.62
N GLY A 182 6.01 21.29 9.12
CA GLY A 182 5.19 20.45 8.22
C GLY A 182 4.01 19.75 8.90
N GLY A 183 3.03 19.29 8.12
CA GLY A 183 1.88 18.50 8.60
C GLY A 183 0.70 19.31 9.16
N LYS A 184 0.73 20.64 9.04
CA LYS A 184 -0.38 21.54 9.37
C LYS A 184 -0.86 22.24 8.11
N VAL A 185 -2.17 22.45 8.00
CA VAL A 185 -2.77 23.14 6.86
C VAL A 185 -2.89 24.62 7.18
N ASP A 186 -2.14 25.46 6.45
CA ASP A 186 -2.12 26.92 6.60
C ASP A 186 -3.25 27.60 5.82
N TYR A 187 -4.50 27.18 6.08
CA TYR A 187 -5.70 27.70 5.41
C TYR A 187 -5.86 29.23 5.51
N GLN A 188 -5.18 29.86 6.47
CA GLN A 188 -5.13 31.31 6.65
C GLN A 188 -4.45 32.03 5.47
N ASN A 189 -3.66 31.33 4.67
CA ASN A 189 -2.90 31.90 3.55
C ASN A 189 -3.65 31.82 2.22
N PHE A 190 -4.69 30.98 2.12
CA PHE A 190 -5.31 30.63 0.85
C PHE A 190 -5.93 31.81 0.10
N PHE A 191 -5.57 31.94 -1.19
CA PHE A 191 -6.08 32.97 -2.10
C PHE A 191 -5.80 34.40 -1.66
N LYS A 192 -4.70 34.60 -0.91
CA LYS A 192 -4.24 35.91 -0.43
C LYS A 192 -2.93 36.33 -1.07
N GLY A 193 -2.71 37.64 -1.10
CA GLY A 193 -1.48 38.24 -1.60
C GLY A 193 -1.42 38.36 -3.13
N PRO A 194 -0.21 38.47 -3.68
CA PRO A 194 0.04 38.61 -5.11
C PRO A 194 -0.63 37.51 -5.95
N MET A 195 -1.14 37.90 -7.12
CA MET A 195 -1.72 37.01 -8.11
C MET A 195 -1.03 37.19 -9.46
N ALA A 196 -0.72 36.10 -10.14
CA ALA A 196 -0.12 36.13 -11.48
C ALA A 196 -0.86 35.25 -12.48
N VAL A 197 -0.69 35.59 -13.75
CA VAL A 197 -1.20 34.78 -14.86
C VAL A 197 -0.11 33.80 -15.27
N PHE A 198 -0.51 32.56 -15.51
CA PHE A 198 0.32 31.55 -16.14
C PHE A 198 -0.49 30.77 -17.17
N GLY A 199 0.17 29.98 -18.00
CA GLY A 199 -0.53 29.17 -18.98
C GLY A 199 0.40 28.65 -20.06
N GLY A 200 -0.16 28.20 -21.17
CA GLY A 200 0.64 27.70 -22.27
C GLY A 200 -0.14 26.83 -23.23
N VAL A 201 0.60 26.10 -24.05
CA VAL A 201 0.06 25.18 -25.03
C VAL A 201 0.87 23.89 -25.05
N GLU A 202 0.18 22.76 -25.08
CA GLU A 202 0.74 21.46 -25.42
C GLU A 202 0.31 21.11 -26.85
N TYR A 203 1.26 20.63 -27.65
CA TYR A 203 1.05 20.24 -29.03
C TYR A 203 1.42 18.76 -29.20
N GLN A 204 0.43 17.92 -29.50
CA GLN A 204 0.63 16.54 -29.87
C GLN A 204 1.11 16.48 -31.32
N THR A 205 2.36 16.05 -31.52
CA THR A 205 2.92 15.96 -32.87
C THR A 205 2.36 14.75 -33.61
N PRO A 206 2.49 14.70 -34.95
CA PRO A 206 2.21 13.49 -35.73
C PRO A 206 3.17 12.33 -35.45
N LEU A 207 4.30 12.57 -34.76
CA LEU A 207 5.22 11.52 -34.36
C LEU A 207 4.67 10.82 -33.11
N GLU A 208 4.60 9.49 -33.17
CA GLU A 208 4.07 8.68 -32.09
C GLU A 208 4.80 8.94 -30.78
N GLY A 209 4.04 9.27 -29.74
CA GLY A 209 4.54 9.51 -28.39
C GLY A 209 5.22 10.86 -28.17
N LEU A 210 5.42 11.71 -29.18
CA LEU A 210 6.11 13.00 -29.02
C LEU A 210 5.13 14.17 -28.89
N SER A 211 5.22 14.93 -27.80
CA SER A 211 4.55 16.22 -27.62
C SER A 211 5.54 17.35 -27.34
N PHE A 212 5.19 18.57 -27.78
CA PHE A 212 5.92 19.79 -27.45
C PHE A 212 5.08 20.65 -26.50
N LYS A 213 5.73 21.35 -25.57
CA LYS A 213 5.07 22.28 -24.66
C LYS A 213 5.75 23.63 -24.67
N ALA A 214 4.95 24.69 -24.72
CA ALA A 214 5.36 26.05 -24.39
C ALA A 214 4.56 26.52 -23.18
N GLU A 215 5.24 27.02 -22.16
CA GLU A 215 4.65 27.48 -20.90
C GLU A 215 5.08 28.91 -20.62
N PHE A 216 4.16 29.72 -20.11
CA PHE A 216 4.37 31.05 -19.59
C PHE A 216 4.14 31.02 -18.07
N GLU A 217 5.12 31.46 -17.29
CA GLU A 217 5.13 31.29 -15.84
C GLU A 217 4.74 32.56 -15.06
N GLY A 218 4.08 32.38 -13.91
CA GLY A 218 3.67 33.42 -12.98
C GLY A 218 4.62 33.66 -11.79
N ASN A 219 5.78 32.99 -11.75
CA ASN A 219 6.82 33.20 -10.74
C ASN A 219 7.98 34.05 -11.27
N ASN A 220 8.64 34.78 -10.38
CA ASN A 220 9.82 35.61 -10.64
C ASN A 220 11.11 35.09 -9.99
N TYR A 221 11.00 34.03 -9.18
CA TYR A 221 12.10 33.35 -8.49
C TYR A 221 12.98 34.24 -7.57
N GLN A 222 12.55 35.45 -7.24
CA GLN A 222 13.32 36.36 -6.38
C GLN A 222 13.29 35.94 -4.90
N GLN A 223 12.22 35.26 -4.49
CA GLN A 223 11.99 34.77 -3.13
C GLN A 223 12.04 33.23 -3.04
N ASP A 224 12.81 32.61 -3.94
CA ASP A 224 12.86 31.16 -4.08
C ASP A 224 13.72 30.50 -2.96
N ARG A 225 13.35 29.28 -2.56
CA ARG A 225 14.00 28.55 -1.46
C ARG A 225 15.43 28.11 -1.80
N ALA A 226 15.74 27.95 -3.08
CA ALA A 226 17.09 27.74 -3.60
C ALA A 226 17.93 29.04 -3.58
N GLY A 227 17.35 30.17 -3.16
CA GLY A 227 17.91 31.51 -3.29
C GLY A 227 17.34 32.23 -4.50
N ALA A 228 17.64 33.52 -4.62
CA ALA A 228 17.22 34.29 -5.79
C ALA A 228 17.80 33.64 -7.06
N LEU A 229 16.93 33.17 -7.95
CA LEU A 229 17.32 32.56 -9.22
C LEU A 229 17.20 33.58 -10.34
N GLU A 230 18.15 33.53 -11.27
CA GLU A 230 18.11 34.36 -12.47
C GLU A 230 17.02 33.84 -13.43
N GLN A 231 16.17 34.75 -13.91
CA GLN A 231 15.11 34.46 -14.88
C GLN A 231 15.23 35.42 -16.06
N ASP A 232 15.87 34.95 -17.13
CA ASP A 232 16.03 35.70 -18.39
C ASP A 232 14.72 35.76 -19.19
N SER A 233 13.83 34.79 -18.98
CA SER A 233 12.54 34.69 -19.65
C SER A 233 11.50 34.00 -18.77
N ARG A 234 10.24 34.45 -18.87
CA ARG A 234 9.06 33.77 -18.29
C ARG A 234 8.55 32.61 -19.14
N TRP A 235 9.12 32.41 -20.33
CA TRP A 235 8.74 31.33 -21.24
C TRP A 235 9.63 30.11 -21.06
N ASN A 236 9.01 28.96 -20.84
CA ASN A 236 9.62 27.64 -20.75
C ASN A 236 9.20 26.80 -21.96
N PHE A 237 10.14 26.04 -22.54
CA PHE A 237 9.89 25.22 -23.74
C PHE A 237 10.44 23.82 -23.56
N GLY A 238 9.85 22.82 -24.22
CA GLY A 238 10.44 21.49 -24.21
C GLY A 238 9.62 20.45 -24.95
N ALA A 239 10.00 19.20 -24.77
CA ALA A 239 9.36 18.04 -25.35
C ALA A 239 9.19 16.90 -24.34
N VAL A 240 8.14 16.11 -24.53
CA VAL A 240 7.91 14.84 -23.85
C VAL A 240 7.86 13.74 -24.89
N TYR A 241 8.66 12.69 -24.70
CA TYR A 241 8.61 11.47 -25.50
C TYR A 241 8.07 10.31 -24.67
N ARG A 242 6.97 9.73 -25.11
CA ARG A 242 6.30 8.60 -24.49
C ARG A 242 6.70 7.30 -25.16
N TRP A 243 7.18 6.36 -24.37
CA TRP A 243 7.52 5.02 -24.79
C TRP A 243 7.00 4.00 -23.78
N ASN A 244 6.00 3.22 -24.20
CA ASN A 244 5.23 2.35 -23.31
C ASN A 244 4.66 3.16 -22.12
N ASN A 245 4.99 2.73 -20.91
CA ASN A 245 4.57 3.35 -19.66
C ASN A 245 5.54 4.45 -19.18
N PHE A 246 6.54 4.82 -19.98
CA PHE A 246 7.51 5.86 -19.61
C PHE A 246 7.27 7.15 -20.40
N ASP A 247 7.30 8.27 -19.70
CA ASP A 247 7.44 9.61 -20.28
C ASP A 247 8.85 10.13 -19.98
N PHE A 248 9.60 10.49 -21.02
CA PHE A 248 10.89 11.16 -20.93
C PHE A 248 10.71 12.63 -21.30
N SER A 249 11.13 13.54 -20.44
CA SER A 249 11.02 14.98 -20.69
C SER A 249 12.39 15.66 -20.79
N LEU A 250 12.48 16.63 -21.69
CA LEU A 250 13.59 17.56 -21.82
C LEU A 250 13.00 18.96 -21.97
N ASN A 251 13.44 19.90 -21.14
CA ASN A 251 12.88 21.25 -21.10
C ASN A 251 13.96 22.31 -20.85
N TYR A 252 13.68 23.52 -21.33
CA TYR A 252 14.46 24.73 -21.14
C TYR A 252 13.59 25.72 -20.38
N GLN A 253 13.99 26.04 -19.16
CA GLN A 253 13.25 26.84 -18.21
C GLN A 253 13.98 28.16 -17.94
N ARG A 254 13.21 29.20 -17.56
CA ARG A 254 13.68 30.52 -17.15
C ARG A 254 14.57 31.27 -18.16
N GLY A 255 14.68 30.75 -19.37
CA GLY A 255 15.59 31.28 -20.38
C GLY A 255 17.07 30.94 -20.18
N ASN A 256 17.44 30.12 -19.18
CA ASN A 256 18.84 29.81 -18.85
C ASN A 256 19.11 28.40 -18.28
N THR A 257 18.07 27.60 -17.97
CA THR A 257 18.24 26.31 -17.31
C THR A 257 17.69 25.17 -18.15
N ILE A 258 18.46 24.08 -18.28
CA ILE A 258 17.98 22.84 -18.91
C ILE A 258 17.57 21.87 -17.80
N GLY A 259 16.38 21.28 -17.94
CA GLY A 259 15.89 20.22 -17.08
C GLY A 259 15.53 18.96 -17.84
N PHE A 260 15.58 17.82 -17.16
CA PHE A 260 15.11 16.54 -17.68
C PHE A 260 14.24 15.81 -16.67
N GLY A 261 13.47 14.83 -17.13
CA GLY A 261 12.66 14.01 -16.26
C GLY A 261 12.28 12.66 -16.85
N VAL A 262 11.94 11.74 -15.96
CA VAL A 262 11.39 10.42 -16.28
C VAL A 262 10.17 10.19 -15.42
N SER A 263 9.05 9.79 -16.02
CA SER A 263 7.84 9.38 -15.30
C SER A 263 7.41 7.99 -15.72
N TYR A 264 7.18 7.10 -14.76
CA TYR A 264 6.56 5.80 -14.99
C TYR A 264 5.07 5.86 -14.65
N LYS A 265 4.23 5.37 -15.56
CA LYS A 265 2.77 5.37 -15.45
C LYS A 265 2.24 3.96 -15.31
N LEU A 266 1.32 3.76 -14.37
CA LEU A 266 0.52 2.55 -14.27
C LEU A 266 -0.92 2.93 -13.90
N ASN A 267 -1.88 2.06 -14.17
CA ASN A 267 -3.26 2.27 -13.73
C ASN A 267 -3.64 1.16 -12.75
N MET A 268 -4.05 1.55 -11.54
CA MET A 268 -4.38 0.63 -10.45
C MET A 268 -5.60 -0.24 -10.73
N HIS A 269 -6.47 0.14 -11.66
CA HIS A 269 -7.59 -0.69 -12.10
C HIS A 269 -7.18 -1.77 -13.10
N THR A 270 -6.08 -1.59 -13.83
CA THR A 270 -5.64 -2.53 -14.87
C THR A 270 -4.37 -3.29 -14.51
N VAL A 271 -3.58 -2.77 -13.57
CA VAL A 271 -2.40 -3.47 -13.07
C VAL A 271 -2.85 -4.76 -12.39
N SER A 272 -2.32 -5.88 -12.85
CA SER A 272 -2.59 -7.19 -12.27
C SER A 272 -1.28 -7.93 -12.09
N GLN A 273 -1.20 -8.70 -11.02
CA GLN A 273 -0.12 -9.65 -10.84
C GLN A 273 -0.35 -10.83 -11.78
N VAL A 274 0.67 -11.25 -12.52
CA VAL A 274 0.61 -12.51 -13.28
C VAL A 274 0.43 -13.66 -12.28
N LYS A 275 -0.78 -14.22 -12.22
CA LYS A 275 -1.11 -15.40 -11.42
C LYS A 275 -0.93 -16.61 -12.31
N ILE A 276 0.06 -17.45 -12.01
CA ILE A 276 0.20 -18.78 -12.60
C ILE A 276 -0.56 -19.73 -11.68
N ASP A 277 -1.80 -20.05 -12.03
CA ASP A 277 -2.59 -21.03 -11.29
C ASP A 277 -3.22 -22.06 -12.22
N ASN A 278 -3.31 -23.30 -11.73
CA ASN A 278 -3.92 -24.39 -12.49
C ASN A 278 -5.43 -24.38 -12.25
N PRO A 279 -6.25 -24.79 -13.24
CA PRO A 279 -7.69 -24.96 -13.01
C PRO A 279 -7.95 -25.98 -11.89
N PRO A 280 -9.10 -25.89 -11.20
CA PRO A 280 -9.54 -26.92 -10.25
C PRO A 280 -9.57 -28.31 -10.89
N LEU A 281 -9.42 -29.36 -10.07
CA LEU A 281 -9.42 -30.74 -10.55
C LEU A 281 -10.76 -31.09 -11.20
N GLU A 282 -10.73 -31.50 -12.47
CA GLU A 282 -11.91 -32.03 -13.15
C GLU A 282 -12.21 -33.45 -12.65
N ILE A 283 -13.41 -33.66 -12.11
CA ILE A 283 -13.81 -34.93 -11.51
C ILE A 283 -14.80 -35.73 -12.36
N GLN A 284 -15.12 -35.24 -13.56
CA GLN A 284 -16.07 -35.91 -14.45
C GLN A 284 -15.49 -37.23 -14.97
N GLY A 285 -16.21 -38.33 -14.77
CA GLY A 285 -15.78 -39.67 -15.17
C GLY A 285 -14.71 -40.30 -14.28
N ILE A 286 -14.28 -39.65 -13.20
CA ILE A 286 -13.43 -40.28 -12.18
C ILE A 286 -14.27 -41.27 -11.37
N ARG A 287 -13.72 -42.47 -11.14
CA ARG A 287 -14.31 -43.46 -10.24
C ARG A 287 -13.56 -43.43 -8.92
N PRO A 288 -14.22 -43.04 -7.81
CA PRO A 288 -13.58 -43.07 -6.50
C PRO A 288 -13.27 -44.51 -6.06
N PRO A 289 -12.45 -44.71 -5.02
CA PRO A 289 -12.22 -46.02 -4.43
C PRO A 289 -13.54 -46.67 -3.96
N GLU A 290 -13.57 -48.00 -3.89
CA GLU A 290 -14.78 -48.74 -3.48
C GLU A 290 -15.12 -48.59 -1.99
N ASN A 291 -14.10 -48.43 -1.13
CA ASN A 291 -14.24 -48.33 0.32
C ASN A 291 -13.05 -47.60 0.95
N ALA A 292 -13.15 -47.29 2.25
CA ALA A 292 -12.13 -46.55 3.00
C ALA A 292 -10.76 -47.25 3.01
N ALA A 293 -10.72 -48.59 2.97
CA ALA A 293 -9.48 -49.36 2.92
C ALA A 293 -8.76 -49.27 1.56
N ALA A 294 -9.49 -48.97 0.48
CA ALA A 294 -8.93 -48.78 -0.86
C ALA A 294 -8.40 -47.35 -1.12
N VAL A 295 -8.56 -46.41 -0.17
CA VAL A 295 -8.08 -45.03 -0.29
C VAL A 295 -6.56 -44.98 -0.31
N ASN A 296 -5.98 -44.42 -1.38
CA ASN A 296 -4.55 -44.16 -1.46
C ASN A 296 -4.19 -42.90 -0.67
N ARG A 297 -3.96 -43.06 0.65
CA ARG A 297 -3.64 -41.95 1.57
C ARG A 297 -2.44 -41.10 1.11
N GLN A 298 -1.44 -41.71 0.48
CA GLN A 298 -0.25 -40.99 0.01
C GLN A 298 -0.57 -40.06 -1.17
N LYS A 299 -1.43 -40.52 -2.09
CA LYS A 299 -1.94 -39.70 -3.20
C LYS A 299 -2.80 -38.56 -2.64
N LEU A 300 -3.75 -38.87 -1.76
CA LEU A 300 -4.65 -37.91 -1.15
C LEU A 300 -3.91 -36.77 -0.48
N TYR A 301 -2.92 -37.10 0.36
CA TYR A 301 -2.06 -36.11 1.01
C TYR A 301 -1.31 -35.22 -0.01
N ASN A 302 -0.75 -35.83 -1.06
CA ASN A 302 -0.01 -35.09 -2.07
C ASN A 302 -0.91 -34.14 -2.88
N ASP A 303 -2.11 -34.58 -3.22
CA ASP A 303 -3.04 -33.81 -4.03
C ASP A 303 -3.69 -32.69 -3.21
N LEU A 304 -4.09 -32.95 -1.97
CA LEU A 304 -4.52 -31.90 -1.03
C LEU A 304 -3.46 -30.81 -0.89
N ARG A 305 -2.18 -31.18 -0.74
CA ARG A 305 -1.09 -30.22 -0.59
C ARG A 305 -0.76 -29.48 -1.90
N ARG A 306 -0.68 -30.17 -3.04
CA ARG A 306 -0.20 -29.57 -4.31
C ARG A 306 -1.29 -28.87 -5.09
N HIS A 307 -2.48 -29.46 -5.15
CA HIS A 307 -3.61 -28.99 -5.95
C HIS A 307 -4.66 -28.26 -5.10
N GLY A 308 -4.88 -28.70 -3.85
CA GLY A 308 -5.81 -28.05 -2.91
C GLY A 308 -5.19 -26.90 -2.10
N GLY A 309 -3.85 -26.84 -2.00
CA GLY A 309 -3.16 -25.92 -1.10
C GLY A 309 -3.44 -26.17 0.39
N TYR A 310 -3.98 -27.34 0.73
CA TYR A 310 -4.42 -27.70 2.07
C TYR A 310 -3.42 -28.65 2.72
N VAL A 311 -2.80 -28.19 3.81
CA VAL A 311 -1.80 -28.97 4.55
C VAL A 311 -2.49 -29.61 5.75
N ILE A 312 -2.67 -30.92 5.70
CA ILE A 312 -3.25 -31.69 6.81
C ILE A 312 -2.20 -31.96 7.89
N THR A 313 -2.64 -31.93 9.14
CA THR A 313 -1.84 -32.30 10.32
C THR A 313 -2.37 -33.54 11.02
N ASP A 314 -3.65 -33.87 10.80
CA ASP A 314 -4.27 -35.10 11.24
C ASP A 314 -5.46 -35.47 10.33
N LEU A 315 -5.85 -36.74 10.30
CA LEU A 315 -6.98 -37.21 9.51
C LEU A 315 -7.67 -38.41 10.17
N GLU A 316 -9.00 -38.37 10.16
CA GLU A 316 -9.87 -39.45 10.61
C GLU A 316 -10.84 -39.79 9.47
N ILE A 317 -10.96 -41.08 9.13
CA ILE A 317 -11.89 -41.56 8.10
C ILE A 317 -12.62 -42.74 8.70
N ASP A 318 -13.94 -42.62 8.80
CA ASP A 318 -14.84 -43.71 9.17
C ASP A 318 -15.63 -44.21 7.94
N ASP A 319 -16.77 -44.87 8.14
CA ASP A 319 -17.55 -45.45 7.04
C ASP A 319 -18.38 -44.41 6.27
N GLU A 320 -18.80 -43.31 6.93
CA GLU A 320 -19.72 -42.29 6.39
C GLU A 320 -19.17 -40.86 6.44
N GLN A 321 -18.10 -40.59 7.18
CA GLN A 321 -17.51 -39.27 7.39
C GLN A 321 -15.99 -39.31 7.27
N ALA A 322 -15.43 -38.21 6.78
CA ALA A 322 -13.98 -38.00 6.74
C ALA A 322 -13.64 -36.62 7.29
N THR A 323 -12.83 -36.60 8.35
CA THR A 323 -12.38 -35.39 9.04
C THR A 323 -10.91 -35.11 8.75
N PHE A 324 -10.63 -33.91 8.27
CA PHE A 324 -9.29 -33.45 7.89
C PHE A 324 -8.92 -32.21 8.69
N TYR A 325 -8.01 -32.36 9.65
CA TYR A 325 -7.46 -31.24 10.42
C TYR A 325 -6.29 -30.61 9.67
N GLY A 326 -6.38 -29.33 9.33
CA GLY A 326 -5.37 -28.71 8.47
C GLY A 326 -5.47 -27.21 8.32
N LEU A 327 -4.75 -26.68 7.33
CA LEU A 327 -4.72 -25.25 7.01
C LEU A 327 -4.70 -25.04 5.49
N GLN A 328 -5.53 -24.11 5.00
CA GLN A 328 -5.46 -23.59 3.64
C GLN A 328 -4.32 -22.57 3.53
N THR A 329 -3.32 -22.89 2.71
CA THR A 329 -2.05 -22.14 2.61
C THR A 329 -1.88 -21.39 1.28
N ARG A 330 -2.68 -21.70 0.26
CA ARG A 330 -2.51 -21.16 -1.10
C ARG A 330 -3.59 -20.16 -1.49
N TYR A 331 -4.85 -20.44 -1.15
CA TYR A 331 -6.00 -19.66 -1.61
C TYR A 331 -6.50 -18.70 -0.52
N ARG A 332 -6.49 -17.40 -0.83
CA ARG A 332 -7.06 -16.35 0.04
C ARG A 332 -8.57 -16.37 0.00
N ASP A 333 -9.15 -16.58 -1.18
CA ASP A 333 -10.56 -16.91 -1.33
C ASP A 333 -10.81 -18.30 -0.74
N ARG A 334 -11.66 -18.35 0.29
CA ARG A 334 -11.99 -19.60 0.98
C ARG A 334 -12.92 -20.47 0.16
N ASN A 335 -13.77 -19.90 -0.70
CA ASN A 335 -14.71 -20.65 -1.52
C ASN A 335 -13.93 -21.44 -2.58
N GLU A 336 -12.96 -20.79 -3.24
CA GLU A 336 -12.03 -21.46 -4.15
C GLU A 336 -11.21 -22.56 -3.44
N GLY A 337 -10.71 -22.27 -2.24
CA GLY A 337 -9.97 -23.24 -1.42
C GLY A 337 -10.79 -24.49 -1.09
N VAL A 338 -12.04 -24.30 -0.65
CA VAL A 338 -12.98 -25.38 -0.32
C VAL A 338 -13.36 -26.17 -1.57
N GLU A 339 -13.63 -25.52 -2.70
CA GLU A 339 -13.92 -26.20 -3.97
C GLU A 339 -12.78 -27.12 -4.39
N ARG A 340 -11.54 -26.62 -4.38
CA ARG A 340 -10.39 -27.40 -4.84
C ARG A 340 -10.13 -28.61 -3.94
N VAL A 341 -10.25 -28.43 -2.62
CA VAL A 341 -10.16 -29.53 -1.66
C VAL A 341 -11.30 -30.51 -1.87
N GLY A 342 -12.54 -30.03 -1.95
CA GLY A 342 -13.73 -30.86 -2.15
C GLY A 342 -13.66 -31.70 -3.43
N ARG A 343 -13.14 -31.15 -4.55
CA ARG A 343 -12.90 -31.90 -5.80
C ARG A 343 -11.90 -33.03 -5.61
N ILE A 344 -10.82 -32.79 -4.87
CA ILE A 344 -9.84 -33.84 -4.54
C ILE A 344 -10.51 -34.92 -3.69
N LEU A 345 -11.21 -34.54 -2.62
CA LEU A 345 -11.91 -35.46 -1.74
C LEU A 345 -12.97 -36.29 -2.49
N ALA A 346 -13.77 -35.66 -3.34
CA ALA A 346 -14.76 -36.32 -4.18
C ALA A 346 -14.16 -37.34 -5.14
N SER A 347 -12.92 -37.11 -5.60
CA SER A 347 -12.20 -38.01 -6.51
C SER A 347 -11.46 -39.15 -5.79
N GLU A 348 -11.08 -38.95 -4.54
CA GLU A 348 -10.17 -39.84 -3.80
C GLU A 348 -10.81 -40.58 -2.63
N LEU A 349 -11.98 -40.15 -2.16
CA LEU A 349 -12.75 -40.82 -1.11
C LEU A 349 -13.92 -41.63 -1.70
N PRO A 350 -14.26 -42.78 -1.11
CA PRO A 350 -15.33 -43.64 -1.59
C PRO A 350 -16.70 -42.95 -1.50
N GLU A 351 -17.68 -43.44 -2.27
CA GLU A 351 -19.05 -42.91 -2.26
C GLU A 351 -19.82 -43.20 -0.96
N SER A 352 -19.29 -44.08 -0.11
CA SER A 352 -19.81 -44.33 1.24
C SER A 352 -19.68 -43.10 2.14
N ILE A 353 -18.65 -42.27 1.93
CA ILE A 353 -18.47 -41.02 2.68
C ILE A 353 -19.50 -40.00 2.21
N LYS A 354 -20.34 -39.55 3.14
CA LYS A 354 -21.42 -38.57 2.95
C LYS A 354 -21.05 -37.17 3.39
N GLN A 355 -20.08 -37.02 4.30
CA GLN A 355 -19.64 -35.72 4.79
C GLN A 355 -18.12 -35.59 4.81
N TYR A 356 -17.63 -34.44 4.33
CA TYR A 356 -16.25 -34.03 4.50
C TYR A 356 -16.19 -32.92 5.54
N HIS A 357 -15.42 -33.13 6.61
CA HIS A 357 -15.16 -32.13 7.63
C HIS A 357 -13.76 -31.56 7.41
N LEU A 358 -13.67 -30.28 7.06
CA LEU A 358 -12.40 -29.57 6.93
C LEU A 358 -12.21 -28.68 8.16
N VAL A 359 -11.49 -29.20 9.15
CA VAL A 359 -11.24 -28.51 10.40
C VAL A 359 -9.99 -27.64 10.26
N GLU A 360 -10.19 -26.35 9.99
CA GLU A 360 -9.10 -25.38 9.96
C GLU A 360 -8.61 -25.08 11.39
N GLN A 361 -7.29 -25.09 11.56
CA GLN A 361 -6.64 -24.87 12.85
C GLN A 361 -5.67 -23.67 12.82
N SER A 362 -5.50 -23.05 13.99
CA SER A 362 -4.44 -22.07 14.23
C SER A 362 -3.63 -22.50 15.45
N ASN A 363 -2.30 -22.57 15.33
CA ASN A 363 -1.42 -23.04 16.41
C ASN A 363 -1.78 -24.41 17.01
N ASN A 364 -2.39 -25.32 16.24
CA ASN A 364 -2.94 -26.62 16.72
C ASN A 364 -4.21 -26.48 17.59
N VAL A 365 -4.89 -25.34 17.54
CA VAL A 365 -6.21 -25.18 18.13
C VAL A 365 -7.24 -25.22 16.98
N PRO A 366 -8.18 -26.18 16.97
CA PRO A 366 -9.27 -26.22 16.01
C PRO A 366 -10.14 -24.95 16.08
N MET A 367 -10.30 -24.26 14.95
CA MET A 367 -11.00 -22.96 14.88
C MET A 367 -12.37 -23.09 14.23
N VAL A 368 -12.43 -23.72 13.05
CA VAL A 368 -13.62 -23.74 12.20
C VAL A 368 -13.70 -25.10 11.51
N ASP A 369 -14.88 -25.71 11.52
CA ASP A 369 -15.20 -26.88 10.72
C ASP A 369 -16.02 -26.46 9.50
N THR A 370 -15.51 -26.75 8.31
CA THR A 370 -16.27 -26.63 7.06
C THR A 370 -16.83 -27.99 6.69
N VAL A 371 -18.14 -28.14 6.85
CA VAL A 371 -18.86 -29.38 6.59
C VAL A 371 -19.40 -29.36 5.18
N ILE A 372 -18.84 -30.19 4.31
CA ILE A 372 -19.25 -30.36 2.92
C ILE A 372 -20.14 -31.60 2.81
N ASP A 373 -21.30 -31.46 2.19
CA ASP A 373 -22.14 -32.59 1.79
C ASP A 373 -21.55 -33.24 0.52
N ALA A 374 -21.05 -34.47 0.65
CA ALA A 374 -20.25 -35.11 -0.39
C ALA A 374 -21.04 -35.39 -1.68
N ASP A 375 -22.30 -35.79 -1.57
CA ASP A 375 -23.14 -36.14 -2.71
C ASP A 375 -23.58 -34.87 -3.44
N THR A 376 -24.06 -33.87 -2.70
CA THR A 376 -24.45 -32.56 -3.26
C THR A 376 -23.24 -31.86 -3.89
N PHE A 377 -22.07 -31.93 -3.25
CA PHE A 377 -20.83 -31.39 -3.80
C PHE A 377 -20.47 -32.05 -5.13
N ARG A 378 -20.55 -33.39 -5.24
CA ARG A 378 -20.27 -34.10 -6.51
C ARG A 378 -21.22 -33.64 -7.62
N GLU A 379 -22.51 -33.48 -7.33
CA GLU A 379 -23.49 -33.02 -8.32
C GLU A 379 -23.17 -31.62 -8.84
N HIS A 380 -22.85 -30.68 -7.94
CA HIS A 380 -22.47 -29.32 -8.29
C HIS A 380 -21.11 -29.25 -9.01
N ALA A 381 -20.09 -29.94 -8.49
CA ALA A 381 -18.74 -29.92 -9.04
C ALA A 381 -18.61 -30.63 -10.41
N THR A 382 -19.56 -31.49 -10.78
CA THR A 382 -19.66 -32.13 -12.11
C THR A 382 -20.61 -31.40 -13.07
N TYR A 383 -21.20 -30.27 -12.65
CA TYR A 383 -22.20 -29.52 -13.42
C TYR A 383 -23.43 -30.37 -13.80
N SER A 384 -23.83 -31.29 -12.92
CA SER A 384 -25.00 -32.16 -13.14
C SER A 384 -26.33 -31.47 -12.80
N VAL A 385 -26.29 -30.27 -12.20
CA VAL A 385 -27.45 -29.45 -11.83
C VAL A 385 -27.41 -28.06 -12.52
N PRO A 386 -28.57 -27.42 -12.78
CA PRO A 386 -28.63 -26.13 -13.49
C PRO A 386 -27.98 -24.95 -12.77
N GLU A 387 -28.02 -24.92 -11.43
CA GLU A 387 -27.38 -23.92 -10.57
C GLU A 387 -26.27 -24.59 -9.76
N SER A 388 -25.07 -24.66 -10.31
CA SER A 388 -23.92 -25.33 -9.70
C SER A 388 -23.05 -24.33 -8.93
N SER A 389 -23.50 -23.88 -7.75
CA SER A 389 -22.62 -23.15 -6.81
C SER A 389 -22.06 -24.12 -5.77
N VAL A 390 -20.75 -24.13 -5.59
CA VAL A 390 -20.11 -24.96 -4.55
C VAL A 390 -20.40 -24.42 -3.14
N GLU A 391 -20.70 -23.12 -3.02
CA GLU A 391 -21.02 -22.47 -1.74
C GLU A 391 -22.28 -23.05 -1.08
N ASP A 392 -23.24 -23.53 -1.88
CA ASP A 392 -24.47 -24.14 -1.38
C ASP A 392 -24.26 -25.56 -0.82
N THR A 393 -23.08 -26.13 -1.04
CA THR A 393 -22.77 -27.53 -0.70
C THR A 393 -22.10 -27.68 0.65
N TYR A 394 -21.75 -26.57 1.31
CA TYR A 394 -21.06 -26.61 2.59
C TYR A 394 -21.56 -25.53 3.56
N ARG A 395 -21.29 -25.77 4.85
CA ARG A 395 -21.54 -24.81 5.92
C ARG A 395 -20.36 -24.74 6.87
N ARG A 396 -20.10 -23.57 7.44
CA ARG A 396 -19.06 -23.39 8.45
C ARG A 396 -19.68 -23.39 9.83
N VAL A 397 -19.09 -24.16 10.75
CA VAL A 397 -19.56 -24.28 12.13
C VAL A 397 -18.41 -24.42 13.10
N SER A 398 -18.71 -24.27 14.39
CA SER A 398 -17.71 -24.47 15.45
C SER A 398 -17.36 -25.96 15.52
N PRO A 399 -16.06 -26.32 15.62
CA PRO A 399 -15.68 -27.69 15.86
C PRO A 399 -16.38 -28.23 17.10
N THR A 400 -16.98 -29.42 16.98
CA THR A 400 -17.61 -30.11 18.10
C THR A 400 -16.57 -30.52 19.14
N GLN A 401 -16.99 -30.70 20.40
CA GLN A 401 -16.07 -31.17 21.44
C GLN A 401 -15.45 -32.54 21.08
N GLN A 402 -16.20 -33.41 20.41
CA GLN A 402 -15.69 -34.69 19.92
C GLN A 402 -14.55 -34.51 18.90
N GLN A 403 -14.68 -33.59 17.95
CA GLN A 403 -13.60 -33.29 16.99
C GLN A 403 -12.38 -32.66 17.69
N VAL A 404 -12.61 -31.81 18.69
CA VAL A 404 -11.51 -31.24 19.48
C VAL A 404 -10.79 -32.32 20.28
N ASP A 405 -11.52 -33.24 20.91
CA ASP A 405 -10.95 -34.32 21.73
C ASP A 405 -10.28 -35.42 20.89
N ALA A 406 -10.75 -35.63 19.65
CA ALA A 406 -10.20 -36.62 18.71
C ALA A 406 -8.96 -36.10 17.95
N TYR A 407 -8.67 -34.81 18.02
CA TYR A 407 -7.55 -34.21 17.29
C TYR A 407 -6.21 -34.63 17.89
N GLU A 408 -5.44 -35.43 17.15
CA GLU A 408 -4.09 -35.88 17.56
C GLU A 408 -3.04 -35.43 16.51
N PRO A 409 -2.52 -34.20 16.59
CA PRO A 409 -1.59 -33.69 15.60
C PRO A 409 -0.34 -34.56 15.49
N HIS A 410 -0.05 -35.02 14.27
CA HIS A 410 1.17 -35.80 13.96
C HIS A 410 2.48 -35.09 14.37
N ARG A 411 2.44 -33.77 14.57
CA ARG A 411 3.53 -32.97 15.13
C ARG A 411 3.03 -32.02 16.23
N ALA A 412 2.49 -32.59 17.30
CA ALA A 412 2.25 -31.87 18.56
C ALA A 412 3.54 -31.28 19.15
N THR A 413 4.69 -31.91 18.85
CA THR A 413 6.00 -31.50 19.33
C THR A 413 7.02 -31.41 18.19
N GLY A 414 8.02 -30.53 18.34
CA GLY A 414 9.14 -30.50 17.42
C GLY A 414 9.73 -29.12 17.16
N ALA A 415 10.93 -29.13 16.61
CA ALA A 415 11.61 -27.94 16.15
C ALA A 415 11.08 -27.49 14.79
N PHE A 416 10.99 -26.19 14.59
CA PHE A 416 10.73 -25.59 13.29
C PHE A 416 11.72 -24.45 13.03
N PHE A 417 12.01 -24.26 11.76
CA PHE A 417 12.89 -23.22 11.26
C PHE A 417 12.30 -22.63 9.99
N SER A 418 12.34 -21.31 9.89
CA SER A 418 12.04 -20.59 8.66
C SER A 418 12.99 -19.42 8.52
N THR A 419 13.23 -18.99 7.29
CA THR A 419 14.05 -17.81 7.02
C THR A 419 13.38 -17.01 5.90
N LYS A 420 13.34 -15.69 6.06
CA LYS A 420 12.81 -14.77 5.06
C LYS A 420 13.75 -13.60 4.86
N PHE A 421 13.78 -13.07 3.64
CA PHE A 421 14.43 -11.80 3.39
C PHE A 421 13.65 -10.66 4.03
N PHE A 422 14.35 -9.69 4.60
CA PHE A 422 13.77 -8.42 4.99
C PHE A 422 14.50 -7.28 4.29
N TRP A 423 13.74 -6.22 4.03
CA TRP A 423 14.25 -4.94 3.55
C TRP A 423 13.57 -3.85 4.36
N THR A 424 14.37 -3.15 5.16
CA THR A 424 13.95 -1.98 5.94
C THR A 424 14.56 -0.76 5.28
N GLN A 425 13.77 0.31 5.15
CA GLN A 425 14.23 1.55 4.52
C GLN A 425 13.56 2.77 5.16
N THR A 426 14.23 3.91 5.04
CA THR A 426 13.65 5.22 5.34
C THR A 426 14.21 6.26 4.38
N PHE A 427 13.36 7.23 4.03
CA PHE A 427 13.70 8.34 3.17
C PHE A 427 13.65 9.66 3.93
N GLY A 428 14.58 10.55 3.58
CA GLY A 428 14.63 11.92 4.07
C GLY A 428 15.17 12.08 5.47
N ASN A 429 16.18 11.29 5.84
CA ASN A 429 16.89 11.52 7.08
C ASN A 429 17.88 12.68 6.94
N PRO A 430 18.20 13.36 8.05
CA PRO A 430 19.27 14.35 8.09
C PRO A 430 20.63 13.85 7.61
N GLU A 431 20.96 12.61 7.93
CA GLU A 431 22.30 12.05 7.71
C GLU A 431 22.50 11.53 6.29
N ASP A 432 21.47 10.89 5.74
CA ASP A 432 21.44 10.48 4.34
C ASP A 432 20.00 10.46 3.83
N PHE A 433 19.81 10.77 2.55
CA PHE A 433 18.47 10.82 1.96
C PHE A 433 17.84 9.44 1.95
N TYR A 434 18.62 8.39 1.70
CA TYR A 434 18.11 7.02 1.65
C TYR A 434 18.95 6.11 2.55
N LEU A 435 18.32 5.62 3.61
CA LEU A 435 18.92 4.62 4.49
C LEU A 435 18.17 3.30 4.34
N TYR A 436 18.90 2.20 4.39
CA TYR A 436 18.38 0.87 4.16
C TYR A 436 19.14 -0.19 4.95
N GLN A 437 18.45 -1.31 5.18
CA GLN A 437 19.01 -2.54 5.72
C GLN A 437 18.35 -3.71 5.02
N ILE A 438 19.17 -4.60 4.48
CA ILE A 438 18.76 -5.81 3.81
C ILE A 438 19.38 -6.98 4.57
N GLY A 439 18.58 -8.02 4.81
CA GLY A 439 19.07 -9.18 5.51
C GLY A 439 18.11 -10.35 5.55
N LEU A 440 18.38 -11.27 6.46
CA LEU A 440 17.58 -12.45 6.73
C LEU A 440 16.96 -12.35 8.13
N LEU A 441 15.66 -12.61 8.23
CA LEU A 441 14.99 -12.88 9.50
C LEU A 441 14.77 -14.38 9.59
N SER A 442 15.54 -15.03 10.45
CA SER A 442 15.49 -16.46 10.69
C SER A 442 14.70 -16.73 11.96
N SER A 443 13.55 -17.38 11.81
CA SER A 443 12.72 -17.83 12.92
C SER A 443 13.08 -19.26 13.29
N VAL A 444 13.39 -19.49 14.55
CA VAL A 444 13.56 -20.82 15.16
C VAL A 444 12.48 -20.99 16.21
N GLY A 445 12.03 -22.22 16.42
CA GLY A 445 11.19 -22.48 17.58
C GLY A 445 11.04 -23.95 17.85
N TYR A 446 10.43 -24.24 18.99
CA TYR A 446 10.16 -25.58 19.45
C TYR A 446 8.78 -25.63 20.10
N LYS A 447 7.89 -26.48 19.58
CA LYS A 447 6.64 -26.81 20.24
C LYS A 447 6.88 -27.94 21.24
N PHE A 448 6.52 -27.72 22.50
CA PHE A 448 6.60 -28.72 23.56
C PHE A 448 5.35 -29.60 23.59
N ASN A 449 4.20 -29.03 23.22
CA ASN A 449 2.93 -29.69 23.00
C ASN A 449 2.04 -28.78 22.13
N GLU A 450 0.75 -29.10 22.04
CA GLU A 450 -0.23 -28.37 21.23
C GLU A 450 -0.47 -26.93 21.69
N HIS A 451 -0.28 -26.65 22.98
CA HIS A 451 -0.56 -25.35 23.58
C HIS A 451 0.69 -24.52 23.82
N LEU A 452 1.82 -25.16 24.18
CA LEU A 452 3.05 -24.51 24.64
C LEU A 452 4.17 -24.60 23.62
N GLY A 453 4.70 -23.44 23.23
CA GLY A 453 5.87 -23.32 22.37
C GLY A 453 6.85 -22.26 22.85
N ILE A 454 8.10 -22.39 22.40
CA ILE A 454 9.10 -21.32 22.44
C ILE A 454 9.45 -20.90 21.02
N TYR A 455 9.51 -19.59 20.81
CA TYR A 455 9.69 -18.94 19.53
C TYR A 455 10.85 -17.98 19.63
N GLY A 456 11.74 -17.97 18.66
CA GLY A 456 12.90 -17.09 18.59
C GLY A 456 13.10 -16.54 17.19
N GLY A 457 13.44 -15.26 17.09
CA GLY A 457 13.78 -14.57 15.86
C GLY A 457 15.21 -14.07 15.91
N ILE A 458 16.00 -14.41 14.90
CA ILE A 458 17.36 -13.92 14.70
C ILE A 458 17.38 -13.08 13.43
N ARG A 459 17.81 -11.84 13.55
CA ARG A 459 18.00 -10.93 12.42
C ARG A 459 19.48 -10.92 12.03
N THR A 460 19.77 -11.25 10.78
CA THR A 460 21.11 -11.19 10.20
C THR A 460 21.12 -10.12 9.11
N THR A 461 21.78 -9.00 9.38
CA THR A 461 22.00 -7.93 8.41
C THR A 461 23.11 -8.35 7.43
N LEU A 462 22.85 -8.21 6.14
CA LEU A 462 23.78 -8.55 5.07
C LEU A 462 24.40 -7.31 4.44
N LEU A 463 23.60 -6.25 4.31
CA LEU A 463 24.00 -4.98 3.73
C LEU A 463 23.14 -3.87 4.36
N ASP A 464 23.78 -2.81 4.82
CA ASP A 464 23.09 -1.62 5.32
C ASP A 464 23.99 -0.38 5.25
N ASN A 465 23.39 0.78 5.49
CA ASN A 465 24.07 2.03 5.77
C ASN A 465 23.47 2.72 7.02
N PHE A 466 22.91 1.94 7.95
CA PHE A 466 22.30 2.49 9.16
C PHE A 466 23.33 2.96 10.18
N ASP A 467 24.60 2.62 10.02
CA ASP A 467 25.73 3.22 10.75
C ASP A 467 25.72 4.77 10.68
N LYS A 468 25.09 5.33 9.64
CA LYS A 468 24.87 6.78 9.49
C LYS A 468 23.83 7.37 10.44
N PHE A 469 23.02 6.60 11.17
CA PHE A 469 22.07 7.14 12.16
C PHE A 469 22.79 7.69 13.40
N ASN A 470 23.41 8.85 13.24
CA ASN A 470 24.17 9.50 14.31
C ASN A 470 23.34 10.53 15.10
N PHE A 471 22.17 10.97 14.59
CA PHE A 471 21.26 11.83 15.32
C PHE A 471 20.30 10.98 16.17
N THR A 472 20.76 10.55 17.34
CA THR A 472 19.99 9.69 18.27
C THR A 472 19.23 10.49 19.33
N VAL A 473 19.72 11.68 19.70
CA VAL A 473 19.10 12.57 20.69
C VAL A 473 19.17 14.00 20.16
N ASP A 474 18.06 14.74 20.23
CA ASP A 474 18.07 16.18 19.99
C ASP A 474 18.52 16.94 21.24
N ALA A 475 18.72 18.25 21.12
CA ALA A 475 19.12 19.10 22.25
C ALA A 475 17.93 19.45 23.18
N GLU A 476 16.75 18.85 22.96
CA GLU A 476 15.54 19.15 23.70
C GLU A 476 15.43 18.26 24.94
N GLU A 477 15.14 18.86 26.09
CA GLU A 477 14.88 18.10 27.31
C GLU A 477 13.49 17.42 27.21
N ALA A 478 13.49 16.13 26.92
CA ALA A 478 12.27 15.34 26.95
C ALA A 478 11.94 14.91 28.39
N PHE A 479 10.89 15.51 28.98
CA PHE A 479 10.35 15.08 30.29
C PHE A 479 9.76 13.66 30.26
N LEU A 480 9.39 13.17 29.07
CA LEU A 480 8.83 11.83 28.89
C LEU A 480 9.91 10.86 28.42
N PRO A 481 9.91 9.60 28.93
CA PRO A 481 10.82 8.58 28.47
C PRO A 481 10.63 8.28 26.98
N ARG A 482 11.74 8.04 26.27
CA ARG A 482 11.74 7.67 24.85
C ARG A 482 11.33 6.20 24.67
N VAL A 483 10.04 5.96 24.45
CA VAL A 483 9.48 4.60 24.32
C VAL A 483 9.72 3.98 22.94
N ARG A 484 9.28 4.65 21.86
CA ARG A 484 9.43 4.17 20.46
C ARG A 484 10.42 4.97 19.63
N THR A 485 10.81 6.16 20.10
CA THR A 485 11.73 7.05 19.39
C THR A 485 13.19 6.59 19.45
N ARG A 486 13.50 5.51 20.19
CA ARG A 486 14.80 4.84 20.22
C ARG A 486 15.07 3.90 19.06
N VAL A 487 14.21 3.88 18.04
CA VAL A 487 14.33 2.96 16.89
C VAL A 487 15.70 3.00 16.22
N ARG A 488 16.32 4.18 16.16
CA ARG A 488 17.65 4.37 15.57
C ARG A 488 18.68 3.50 16.27
N GLU A 489 18.70 3.51 17.59
CA GLU A 489 19.62 2.73 18.41
C GLU A 489 19.45 1.20 18.23
N TYR A 490 18.23 0.70 17.97
CA TYR A 490 18.01 -0.75 17.77
C TYR A 490 18.35 -1.24 16.35
N VAL A 491 18.29 -0.37 15.33
CA VAL A 491 18.57 -0.77 13.94
C VAL A 491 20.04 -0.65 13.58
N THR A 492 20.82 0.15 14.32
CA THR A 492 22.29 0.28 14.20
C THR A 492 23.08 -0.83 14.92
N GLY A 493 22.40 -1.91 15.31
CA GLY A 493 23.02 -3.02 16.04
C GLY A 493 24.05 -3.81 15.22
N PRO A 494 24.71 -4.80 15.84
CA PRO A 494 25.65 -5.67 15.15
C PRO A 494 24.99 -6.47 14.01
N MET A 495 25.81 -7.09 13.16
CA MET A 495 25.35 -7.92 12.03
C MET A 495 24.30 -8.97 12.41
N ILE A 496 24.43 -9.58 13.60
CA ILE A 496 23.48 -10.57 14.11
C ILE A 496 22.84 -10.03 15.38
N THR A 497 21.52 -9.89 15.39
CA THR A 497 20.74 -9.38 16.51
C THR A 497 19.61 -10.31 16.91
N LEU A 498 19.30 -10.31 18.21
CA LEU A 498 18.14 -11.01 18.75
C LEU A 498 16.89 -10.16 18.50
N ASP A 499 16.02 -10.63 17.62
CA ASP A 499 14.76 -9.95 17.32
C ASP A 499 13.73 -10.26 18.42
N THR A 500 13.48 -11.54 18.67
CA THR A 500 12.50 -12.05 19.66
C THR A 500 12.96 -13.36 20.28
N VAL A 501 12.55 -13.62 21.53
CA VAL A 501 12.58 -14.95 22.18
C VAL A 501 11.47 -14.99 23.23
N PHE A 502 10.40 -15.72 23.00
CA PHE A 502 9.30 -15.81 23.95
C PHE A 502 8.71 -17.22 24.01
N MET A 503 8.17 -17.55 25.18
CA MET A 503 7.30 -18.71 25.35
C MET A 503 5.85 -18.24 25.23
N GLN A 504 5.01 -19.10 24.65
CA GLN A 504 3.59 -18.84 24.44
C GLN A 504 2.79 -20.08 24.78
N TRP A 505 1.72 -19.87 25.54
CA TRP A 505 0.62 -20.80 25.74
C TRP A 505 -0.61 -20.27 25.00
N SER A 506 -1.31 -21.09 24.23
CA SER A 506 -2.59 -20.73 23.61
C SER A 506 -3.58 -21.88 23.64
N ASP A 507 -4.86 -21.58 23.89
CA ASP A 507 -5.92 -22.58 23.93
C ASP A 507 -7.31 -21.95 23.74
N ARG A 508 -8.35 -22.78 23.72
CA ARG A 508 -9.76 -22.41 23.64
C ARG A 508 -10.42 -22.58 25.01
N LEU A 509 -11.13 -21.55 25.47
CA LEU A 509 -11.86 -21.59 26.75
C LEU A 509 -13.26 -22.21 26.59
N ALA A 510 -13.92 -21.88 25.48
CA ALA A 510 -15.27 -22.32 25.12
C ALA A 510 -15.50 -22.05 23.61
N ASP A 511 -16.69 -22.39 23.11
CA ASP A 511 -17.06 -22.05 21.74
C ASP A 511 -16.86 -20.55 21.47
N ASN A 512 -16.09 -20.24 20.42
CA ASN A 512 -15.76 -18.89 19.99
C ASN A 512 -14.88 -18.08 20.96
N TRP A 513 -14.42 -18.65 22.08
CA TRP A 513 -13.55 -17.99 23.07
C TRP A 513 -12.15 -18.59 23.05
N TYR A 514 -11.18 -17.76 22.70
CA TYR A 514 -9.77 -18.13 22.58
C TYR A 514 -8.94 -17.31 23.53
N TYR A 515 -7.86 -17.88 24.06
CA TYR A 515 -6.95 -17.14 24.92
C TYR A 515 -5.49 -17.54 24.68
N GLN A 516 -4.60 -16.63 25.03
CA GLN A 516 -3.18 -16.88 25.04
C GLN A 516 -2.48 -16.15 26.19
N GLY A 517 -1.36 -16.71 26.62
CA GLY A 517 -0.42 -16.08 27.55
C GLY A 517 0.99 -16.23 27.01
N TYR A 518 1.82 -15.20 27.12
CA TYR A 518 3.17 -15.21 26.58
C TYR A 518 4.15 -14.43 27.45
N GLY A 519 5.44 -14.76 27.33
CA GLY A 519 6.49 -14.08 28.07
C GLY A 519 7.90 -14.28 27.50
N GLY A 520 8.71 -13.23 27.59
CA GLY A 520 10.10 -13.20 27.11
C GLY A 520 10.46 -11.88 26.43
N TYR A 521 11.37 -11.92 25.47
CA TYR A 521 11.67 -10.84 24.53
C TYR A 521 10.63 -10.85 23.41
N LEU A 522 9.60 -10.02 23.57
CA LEU A 522 8.39 -10.03 22.72
C LEU A 522 8.63 -9.38 21.36
N GLU A 523 9.50 -8.39 21.31
CA GLU A 523 9.90 -7.66 20.10
C GLU A 523 11.30 -7.05 20.26
N THR A 524 11.83 -6.41 19.23
CA THR A 524 13.16 -5.78 19.23
C THR A 524 13.35 -4.79 20.40
N MET A 525 12.31 -4.03 20.77
CA MET A 525 12.42 -2.97 21.79
C MET A 525 11.93 -3.37 23.18
N PHE A 526 11.11 -4.40 23.31
CA PHE A 526 10.42 -4.72 24.56
C PHE A 526 10.43 -6.22 24.85
N GLY A 527 10.64 -6.54 26.12
CA GLY A 527 10.33 -7.84 26.69
C GLY A 527 9.31 -7.69 27.80
N GLY A 528 8.67 -8.77 28.20
CA GLY A 528 7.59 -8.70 29.18
C GLY A 528 6.81 -9.99 29.29
N VAL A 529 5.66 -9.89 29.95
CA VAL A 529 4.67 -10.94 30.08
C VAL A 529 3.29 -10.34 29.78
N GLY A 530 2.42 -11.12 29.16
CA GLY A 530 1.09 -10.66 28.82
C GLY A 530 0.15 -11.81 28.51
N GLY A 531 -1.11 -11.44 28.31
CA GLY A 531 -2.13 -12.37 27.88
C GLY A 531 -3.25 -11.65 27.15
N GLU A 532 -3.95 -12.42 26.33
CA GLU A 532 -5.04 -11.95 25.48
C GLU A 532 -6.20 -12.95 25.55
N ILE A 533 -7.42 -12.43 25.51
CA ILE A 533 -8.64 -13.19 25.29
C ILE A 533 -9.40 -12.61 24.10
N MET A 534 -9.92 -13.49 23.24
CA MET A 534 -10.67 -13.12 22.04
C MET A 534 -11.99 -13.88 21.99
N TYR A 535 -13.07 -13.14 21.74
CA TYR A 535 -14.37 -13.69 21.34
C TYR A 535 -14.58 -13.48 19.86
N ARG A 536 -14.59 -14.57 19.09
CA ARG A 536 -14.75 -14.55 17.63
C ARG A 536 -15.73 -15.65 17.19
N PRO A 537 -17.02 -15.34 17.08
CA PRO A 537 -18.00 -16.26 16.52
C PRO A 537 -17.77 -16.50 15.03
N ILE A 538 -18.08 -17.71 14.58
CA ILE A 538 -17.95 -18.09 13.18
C ILE A 538 -18.99 -17.35 12.35
N ASP A 539 -18.54 -16.87 11.18
CA ASP A 539 -19.33 -16.08 10.23
C ASP A 539 -20.01 -14.84 10.83
N SER A 540 -19.55 -14.40 12.01
CA SER A 540 -20.00 -13.13 12.56
C SER A 540 -19.23 -11.98 11.93
N ASN A 541 -19.96 -10.92 11.62
CA ASN A 541 -19.39 -9.63 11.25
C ASN A 541 -18.64 -8.98 12.41
N PHE A 542 -18.68 -9.54 13.63
CA PHE A 542 -18.03 -8.97 14.81
C PHE A 542 -17.07 -9.95 15.49
N ALA A 543 -15.95 -9.43 15.96
CA ALA A 543 -15.09 -10.09 16.93
C ALA A 543 -14.56 -9.08 17.94
N PHE A 544 -14.25 -9.54 19.15
CA PHE A 544 -13.78 -8.69 20.24
C PHE A 544 -12.54 -9.30 20.89
N GLY A 545 -11.57 -8.47 21.24
CA GLY A 545 -10.33 -8.89 21.90
C GLY A 545 -9.99 -7.97 23.06
N VAL A 546 -9.37 -8.52 24.10
CA VAL A 546 -8.78 -7.77 25.19
C VAL A 546 -7.41 -8.34 25.51
N ASP A 547 -6.39 -7.50 25.56
CA ASP A 547 -5.04 -7.88 25.97
C ASP A 547 -4.51 -6.98 27.09
N ILE A 548 -3.68 -7.56 27.96
CA ILE A 548 -2.98 -6.86 29.04
C ILE A 548 -1.54 -7.36 29.10
N ASN A 549 -0.59 -6.42 29.17
CA ASN A 549 0.83 -6.69 29.12
C ASN A 549 1.57 -5.88 30.18
N TYR A 550 2.54 -6.50 30.85
CA TYR A 550 3.58 -5.80 31.60
C TYR A 550 4.89 -5.92 30.84
N VAL A 551 5.44 -4.79 30.40
CA VAL A 551 6.61 -4.73 29.52
C VAL A 551 7.72 -3.87 30.10
N LYS A 552 8.97 -4.26 29.83
CA LYS A 552 10.18 -3.51 30.06
C LYS A 552 10.90 -3.25 28.76
N GLN A 553 11.41 -2.03 28.61
CA GLN A 553 12.18 -1.67 27.42
C GLN A 553 13.55 -2.36 27.47
N ARG A 554 13.93 -3.04 26.39
CA ARG A 554 15.22 -3.71 26.24
C ARG A 554 16.33 -2.68 26.11
N ASP A 555 17.53 -2.98 26.56
CA ASP A 555 18.70 -2.13 26.32
C ASP A 555 19.15 -2.27 24.84
N PRO A 556 19.26 -1.18 24.05
CA PRO A 556 19.76 -1.28 22.68
C PRO A 556 21.23 -1.74 22.60
N ASP A 557 22.03 -1.51 23.64
CA ASP A 557 23.46 -1.83 23.66
C ASP A 557 23.74 -3.26 24.19
N SER A 558 22.70 -3.97 24.64
CA SER A 558 22.84 -5.31 25.24
C SER A 558 21.71 -6.24 24.83
N THR A 559 22.08 -7.44 24.38
CA THR A 559 21.12 -8.46 23.93
C THR A 559 20.14 -8.91 25.02
N THR A 560 20.53 -8.83 26.30
CA THR A 560 19.78 -9.42 27.42
C THR A 560 19.46 -8.45 28.56
N ALA A 561 19.86 -7.18 28.47
CA ALA A 561 19.56 -6.20 29.50
C ALA A 561 18.24 -5.46 29.22
N PHE A 562 17.70 -4.87 30.28
CA PHE A 562 16.54 -3.99 30.22
C PHE A 562 16.92 -2.62 30.78
N MET A 563 16.33 -1.58 30.21
CA MET A 563 16.31 -0.25 30.82
C MET A 563 15.36 -0.22 32.03
N ASP A 564 15.44 0.86 32.80
CA ASP A 564 14.58 1.07 33.97
C ASP A 564 13.11 1.28 33.60
N TYR A 565 12.83 1.71 32.37
CA TYR A 565 11.47 1.96 31.91
C TYR A 565 10.64 0.67 31.86
N SER A 566 9.47 0.72 32.49
CA SER A 566 8.45 -0.32 32.46
C SER A 566 7.06 0.29 32.29
N ALA A 567 6.14 -0.47 31.74
CA ALA A 567 4.75 -0.05 31.55
C ALA A 567 3.80 -1.24 31.67
N VAL A 568 2.59 -0.96 32.13
CA VAL A 568 1.43 -1.83 31.94
C VAL A 568 0.63 -1.25 30.77
N THR A 569 0.43 -2.03 29.73
CA THR A 569 -0.38 -1.66 28.57
C THR A 569 -1.55 -2.61 28.44
N GLY A 570 -2.71 -2.12 28.01
CA GLY A 570 -3.82 -2.98 27.67
C GLY A 570 -4.71 -2.33 26.63
N PHE A 571 -5.23 -3.15 25.72
CA PHE A 571 -6.08 -2.69 24.64
C PHE A 571 -7.35 -3.54 24.60
N ALA A 572 -8.44 -2.90 24.14
CA ALA A 572 -9.67 -3.58 23.78
C ALA A 572 -9.91 -3.30 22.29
N SER A 573 -10.14 -4.37 21.54
CA SER A 573 -10.28 -4.34 20.08
C SER A 573 -11.67 -4.84 19.69
N ALA A 574 -12.27 -4.17 18.71
CA ALA A 574 -13.49 -4.62 18.05
C ALA A 574 -13.23 -4.67 16.54
N TYR A 575 -13.49 -5.82 15.94
CA TYR A 575 -13.39 -6.06 14.51
C TYR A 575 -14.80 -6.05 13.93
N TYR A 576 -14.97 -5.36 12.79
CA TYR A 576 -16.25 -5.27 12.10
C TYR A 576 -16.08 -5.49 10.60
N GLN A 577 -16.76 -6.47 10.04
CA GLN A 577 -16.94 -6.63 8.59
C GLN A 577 -18.28 -6.01 8.18
N PRO A 578 -18.31 -4.87 7.49
CA PRO A 578 -19.55 -4.27 7.03
C PRO A 578 -20.15 -5.01 5.83
N ASP A 579 -21.46 -5.28 5.89
CA ASP A 579 -22.20 -5.95 4.80
C ASP A 579 -22.16 -5.17 3.47
N PHE A 580 -21.94 -3.86 3.52
CA PHE A 580 -21.88 -2.99 2.34
C PHE A 580 -20.49 -2.96 1.67
N LEU A 581 -19.49 -3.65 2.22
CA LEU A 581 -18.17 -3.87 1.61
C LEU A 581 -17.79 -5.36 1.69
N PRO A 582 -18.42 -6.23 0.90
CA PRO A 582 -18.23 -7.68 0.98
C PRO A 582 -16.81 -8.14 0.61
N ASP A 583 -16.04 -7.33 -0.13
CA ASP A 583 -14.72 -7.69 -0.68
C ASP A 583 -13.53 -6.97 -0.02
N THR A 584 -13.73 -6.32 1.14
CA THR A 584 -12.66 -5.58 1.86
C THR A 584 -12.03 -6.35 3.00
#